data_AF-A0A965IBE5-F1
#
_entry.id   AF-A0A965IBE5-F1
#
_cell.length_a   1.000
_cell.length_b   1.000
_cell.length_c   1.000
_cell.angle_alpha   90.00
_cell.angle_beta   90.00
_cell.angle_gamma   90.00
#
_symmetry.space_group_name_H-M   'P 1'
#
loop_
_entity.id
_entity.type
_entity.pdbx_description
1 polymer ?
#
loop_
_entity_poly.entity_id
_entity_poly.type
_entity_poly.pdbx_seq_one_letter_code
_entity_poly.pdbx_strand_id
1 'polypeptide(L)'
;MPSTTIIAQPSVMMPAYNPIKYIIDNTNKNEPGFRYIFSIYPAGSNTLIAQYRVLPVFSTGYGEQDISRLMQSLVTWNFTSGQVNESWYQYKIRLGYEYIDNIDYITTLQDNGGNVRISFTAHGFVAGDQVVIAQTGTGPTNNPALEGLHTVLSATANQFTVNVLFSTIGESTANGNVSYADQRKTQVLDDEIIEDQEVFNGAYSLGIYAQGAFPYIDYYSTLNPSFALTSLTNPNTSSTAASITDNIFYLMCRVYSGVEYTLTYFDMNGTQLGQDAPYNPANG
;
A
#
# COMPACT_ATOMS: atom_id res chain seq x y z
N MET A 1 -7.87 -15.96 -5.49
CA MET A 1 -8.09 -14.51 -5.64
C MET A 1 -7.30 -13.83 -4.52
N PRO A 2 -6.65 -12.68 -4.77
CA PRO A 2 -5.92 -11.96 -3.72
C PRO A 2 -6.87 -11.60 -2.58
N SER A 3 -6.36 -11.61 -1.35
CA SER A 3 -7.15 -11.20 -0.17
C SER A 3 -7.26 -9.68 -0.06
N THR A 4 -6.32 -8.98 -0.69
CA THR A 4 -6.20 -7.52 -0.74
C THR A 4 -6.94 -6.96 -1.94
N THR A 5 -7.70 -5.88 -1.73
CA THR A 5 -8.43 -5.16 -2.79
C THR A 5 -8.03 -3.69 -2.77
N ILE A 6 -7.82 -3.10 -3.95
CA ILE A 6 -7.50 -1.68 -4.08
C ILE A 6 -8.81 -0.88 -4.04
N ILE A 7 -8.94 0.01 -3.05
CA ILE A 7 -10.10 0.89 -2.89
C ILE A 7 -9.88 2.21 -3.61
N ALA A 8 -8.69 2.79 -3.46
CA ALA A 8 -8.30 4.00 -4.15
C ALA A 8 -6.79 4.02 -4.36
N GLN A 9 -6.38 4.59 -5.48
CA GLN A 9 -4.98 4.81 -5.81
C GLN A 9 -4.82 6.14 -6.56
N PRO A 10 -3.61 6.73 -6.56
CA PRO A 10 -3.29 7.88 -7.39
C PRO A 10 -3.41 7.54 -8.88
N SER A 11 -3.38 8.58 -9.73
CA SER A 11 -3.22 8.35 -11.17
C SER A 11 -1.83 7.79 -11.48
N VAL A 12 -1.68 7.15 -12.63
CA VAL A 12 -0.42 6.50 -13.04
C VAL A 12 0.76 7.47 -13.02
N MET A 13 0.53 8.72 -13.42
CA MET A 13 1.53 9.78 -13.37
C MET A 13 1.10 10.84 -12.35
N MET A 14 1.96 11.17 -11.39
CA MET A 14 1.66 12.14 -10.33
C MET A 14 2.82 13.12 -10.08
N PRO A 15 2.53 14.39 -9.77
CA PRO A 15 3.55 15.29 -9.25
C PRO A 15 4.05 14.82 -7.88
N ALA A 16 5.38 14.71 -7.70
CA ALA A 16 5.98 14.19 -6.47
C ALA A 16 5.65 15.01 -5.22
N TYR A 17 5.45 16.33 -5.37
CA TYR A 17 5.15 17.24 -4.26
C TYR A 17 3.66 17.33 -3.91
N ASN A 18 2.82 16.48 -4.50
CA ASN A 18 1.41 16.33 -4.15
C ASN A 18 1.19 15.09 -3.26
N PRO A 19 0.02 14.96 -2.61
CA PRO A 19 -0.34 13.74 -1.89
C PRO A 19 -0.39 12.52 -2.83
N ILE A 20 0.29 11.45 -2.47
CA ILE A 20 0.33 10.18 -3.22
C ILE A 20 -0.13 9.09 -2.27
N LYS A 21 -1.45 8.95 -2.15
CA LYS A 21 -2.10 8.11 -1.15
C LYS A 21 -2.74 6.88 -1.78
N TYR A 22 -2.45 5.73 -1.20
CA TYR A 22 -3.08 4.44 -1.51
C TYR A 22 -4.03 4.05 -0.39
N ILE A 23 -5.18 3.49 -0.78
CA ILE A 23 -6.19 2.96 0.13
C ILE A 23 -6.53 1.54 -0.33
N ILE A 24 -6.36 0.58 0.57
CA ILE A 24 -6.58 -0.84 0.31
C ILE A 24 -7.44 -1.45 1.41
N ASP A 25 -8.13 -2.53 1.08
CA ASP A 25 -8.88 -3.36 2.02
C ASP A 25 -8.36 -4.80 1.98
N ASN A 26 -8.60 -5.58 3.03
CA ASN A 26 -8.25 -6.99 3.09
C ASN A 26 -9.31 -7.80 3.84
N THR A 27 -9.60 -9.01 3.36
CA THR A 27 -10.60 -9.90 3.98
C THR A 27 -10.23 -10.35 5.39
N ASN A 28 -8.93 -10.40 5.71
CA ASN A 28 -8.39 -10.87 7.00
C ASN A 28 -8.17 -9.70 7.99
N LYS A 29 -8.66 -8.49 7.70
CA LYS A 29 -8.42 -7.30 8.54
C LYS A 29 -8.90 -7.41 9.99
N ASN A 30 -9.78 -8.37 10.27
CA ASN A 30 -10.31 -8.63 11.62
C ASN A 30 -9.42 -9.59 12.42
N GLU A 31 -8.38 -10.15 11.81
CA GLU A 31 -7.44 -11.04 12.51
C GLU A 31 -6.64 -10.30 13.58
N PRO A 32 -6.24 -10.97 14.67
CA PRO A 32 -5.51 -10.33 15.75
C PRO A 32 -4.17 -9.77 15.27
N GLY A 33 -3.86 -8.54 15.71
CA GLY A 33 -2.58 -7.90 15.38
C GLY A 33 -2.40 -7.57 13.89
N PHE A 34 -3.48 -7.55 13.11
CA PHE A 34 -3.45 -7.30 11.67
C PHE A 34 -2.78 -5.97 11.30
N ARG A 35 -1.94 -6.00 10.26
CA ARG A 35 -1.31 -4.82 9.64
C ARG A 35 -1.27 -4.98 8.13
N TYR A 36 -1.46 -3.86 7.44
CA TYR A 36 -1.21 -3.75 6.01
C TYR A 36 0.27 -3.47 5.75
N ILE A 37 0.80 -4.02 4.65
CA ILE A 37 2.17 -3.87 4.22
C ILE A 37 2.19 -3.23 2.84
N PHE A 38 2.92 -2.12 2.72
CA PHE A 38 3.16 -1.42 1.47
C PHE A 38 4.66 -1.50 1.18
N SER A 39 5.05 -2.28 0.18
CA SER A 39 6.45 -2.47 -0.22
C SER A 39 6.70 -1.79 -1.56
N ILE A 40 7.62 -0.82 -1.60
CA ILE A 40 7.90 0.01 -2.77
C ILE A 40 9.22 -0.40 -3.41
N TYR A 41 9.20 -0.57 -4.72
CA TYR A 41 10.33 -0.99 -5.55
C TYR A 41 10.47 -0.08 -6.78
N PRO A 42 11.66 0.05 -7.39
CA PRO A 42 11.79 0.63 -8.72
C PRO A 42 11.04 -0.27 -9.71
N ALA A 43 10.42 0.30 -10.76
CA ALA A 43 9.61 -0.50 -11.69
C ALA A 43 10.37 -1.70 -12.28
N GLY A 44 11.59 -1.47 -12.77
CA GLY A 44 12.46 -2.49 -13.37
C GLY A 44 13.29 -3.33 -12.39
N SER A 45 13.13 -3.19 -11.08
CA SER A 45 13.95 -3.89 -10.07
C SER A 45 13.09 -4.50 -8.96
N ASN A 46 13.65 -5.49 -8.25
CA ASN A 46 13.07 -6.07 -7.04
C ASN A 46 13.87 -5.66 -5.78
N THR A 47 14.76 -4.68 -5.90
CA THR A 47 15.44 -4.08 -4.75
C THR A 47 14.45 -3.21 -3.98
N LEU A 48 14.16 -3.57 -2.73
CA LEU A 48 13.26 -2.82 -1.87
C LEU A 48 13.82 -1.42 -1.59
N ILE A 49 13.00 -0.39 -1.81
CA ILE A 49 13.34 1.00 -1.46
C ILE A 49 12.83 1.32 -0.07
N ALA A 50 11.57 0.99 0.18
CA ALA A 50 10.88 1.28 1.43
C ALA A 50 9.78 0.26 1.67
N GLN A 51 9.53 -0.03 2.94
CA GLN A 51 8.40 -0.83 3.37
C GLN A 51 7.70 -0.14 4.54
N TYR A 52 6.39 0.05 4.41
CA TYR A 52 5.55 0.61 5.46
C TYR A 52 4.62 -0.46 5.99
N ARG A 53 4.51 -0.53 7.32
CA ARG A 53 3.52 -1.34 8.02
C ARG A 53 2.54 -0.39 8.68
N VAL A 54 1.26 -0.49 8.31
CA VAL A 54 0.22 0.40 8.84
C VAL A 54 -0.88 -0.40 9.51
N LEU A 55 -1.40 0.16 10.59
CA LEU A 55 -2.58 -0.37 11.26
C LEU A 55 -3.83 0.00 10.43
N PRO A 56 -4.87 -0.85 10.43
CA PRO A 56 -6.17 -0.48 9.91
C PRO A 56 -6.68 0.82 10.52
N VAL A 57 -7.28 1.69 9.70
CA VAL A 57 -7.98 2.87 10.19
C VAL A 57 -9.17 2.44 11.04
N PHE A 58 -9.31 3.01 12.25
CA PHE A 58 -10.28 2.57 13.26
C PHE A 58 -11.74 2.53 12.77
N SER A 59 -12.14 3.40 11.85
CA SER A 59 -13.52 3.48 11.35
C SER A 59 -13.81 2.53 10.19
N THR A 60 -12.93 2.49 9.18
CA THR A 60 -13.16 1.76 7.91
C THR A 60 -12.50 0.38 7.90
N GLY A 61 -11.48 0.18 8.74
CA GLY A 61 -10.60 -0.98 8.70
C GLY A 61 -9.65 -1.00 7.51
N TYR A 62 -9.55 0.08 6.73
CA TYR A 62 -8.71 0.14 5.54
C TYR A 62 -7.24 0.44 5.86
N GLY A 63 -6.35 0.00 4.97
CA GLY A 63 -4.94 0.36 4.98
C GLY A 63 -4.75 1.63 4.18
N GLU A 64 -4.27 2.69 4.83
CA GLU A 64 -4.02 3.98 4.19
C GLU A 64 -2.55 4.37 4.33
N GLN A 65 -1.88 4.59 3.19
CA GLN A 65 -0.47 5.00 3.18
C GLN A 65 -0.24 6.12 2.16
N ASP A 66 0.35 7.22 2.61
CA ASP A 66 0.86 8.30 1.76
C ASP A 66 2.37 8.15 1.57
N ILE A 67 2.82 8.03 0.33
CA ILE A 67 4.23 7.85 -0.03
C ILE A 67 4.85 9.13 -0.60
N SER A 68 4.15 10.26 -0.57
CA SER A 68 4.62 11.55 -1.13
C SER A 68 6.02 11.92 -0.65
N ARG A 69 6.31 11.82 0.65
CA ARG A 69 7.65 12.11 1.19
C ARG A 69 8.76 11.23 0.62
N LEU A 70 8.48 9.95 0.39
CA LEU A 70 9.43 9.04 -0.25
C LEU A 70 9.66 9.48 -1.70
N MET A 71 8.57 9.71 -2.42
CA MET A 71 8.62 10.11 -3.83
C MET A 71 9.37 11.44 -4.03
N GLN A 72 9.18 12.42 -3.13
CA GLN A 72 9.92 13.69 -3.13
C GLN A 72 11.43 13.51 -2.97
N SER A 73 11.87 12.48 -2.25
CA SER A 73 13.30 12.21 -2.06
C SER A 73 13.96 11.51 -3.26
N LEU A 74 13.15 10.93 -4.16
CA LEU A 74 13.61 10.17 -5.32
C LEU A 74 13.69 10.99 -6.59
N VAL A 75 13.17 12.23 -6.57
CA VAL A 75 13.23 13.16 -7.69
C VAL A 75 14.07 14.39 -7.33
N THR A 76 14.85 14.87 -8.28
CA THR A 76 15.66 16.08 -8.16
C THR A 76 15.68 16.82 -9.51
N TRP A 77 16.51 17.85 -9.63
CA TRP A 77 16.69 18.65 -10.83
C TRP A 77 18.16 18.65 -11.25
N ASN A 78 18.39 18.83 -12.55
CA ASN A 78 19.72 19.05 -13.11
C ASN A 78 19.66 20.23 -14.11
N PHE A 79 20.58 21.19 -14.00
CA PHE A 79 20.67 22.35 -14.90
C PHE A 79 21.52 22.08 -16.16
N THR A 80 22.14 20.92 -16.29
CA THR A 80 22.92 20.60 -17.50
C THR A 80 22.00 20.23 -18.66
N SER A 81 22.33 20.71 -19.86
CA SER A 81 21.67 20.27 -21.10
C SER A 81 21.87 18.76 -21.31
N GLY A 82 20.78 18.03 -21.58
CA GLY A 82 20.77 16.59 -21.80
C GLY A 82 19.58 15.89 -21.13
N GLN A 83 19.54 14.57 -21.22
CA GLN A 83 18.50 13.75 -20.59
C GLN A 83 18.55 13.86 -19.05
N VAL A 84 17.47 14.36 -18.45
CA VAL A 84 17.39 14.51 -16.99
C VAL A 84 16.66 13.32 -16.36
N ASN A 85 17.39 12.22 -16.20
CA ASN A 85 16.87 10.97 -15.61
C ASN A 85 16.45 11.11 -14.15
N GLU A 86 16.92 12.14 -13.46
CA GLU A 86 16.65 12.35 -12.04
C GLU A 86 15.38 13.16 -11.78
N SER A 87 14.74 13.67 -12.83
CA SER A 87 13.54 14.52 -12.73
C SER A 87 12.23 13.76 -12.69
N TRP A 88 12.29 12.43 -12.80
CA TRP A 88 11.16 11.54 -12.69
C TRP A 88 11.60 10.20 -12.11
N TYR A 89 10.65 9.45 -11.58
CA TYR A 89 10.91 8.15 -10.98
C TYR A 89 9.76 7.20 -11.27
N GLN A 90 10.08 5.99 -11.75
CA GLN A 90 9.11 4.93 -11.96
C GLN A 90 9.24 3.86 -10.88
N TYR A 91 8.09 3.46 -10.32
CA TYR A 91 8.02 2.54 -9.21
C TYR A 91 6.86 1.56 -9.39
N LYS A 92 6.93 0.50 -8.60
CA LYS A 92 5.84 -0.44 -8.37
C LYS A 92 5.65 -0.62 -6.88
N ILE A 93 4.42 -0.93 -6.49
CA ILE A 93 4.07 -1.18 -5.10
C ILE A 93 3.47 -2.58 -4.99
N ARG A 94 4.01 -3.35 -4.05
CA ARG A 94 3.48 -4.65 -3.66
C ARG A 94 2.76 -4.50 -2.34
N LEU A 95 1.51 -4.90 -2.35
CA LEU A 95 0.59 -4.81 -1.26
C LEU A 95 0.50 -6.17 -0.60
N GLY A 96 0.58 -6.16 0.72
CA GLY A 96 0.56 -7.35 1.54
C GLY A 96 -0.05 -7.08 2.90
N TYR A 97 0.01 -8.08 3.76
CA TYR A 97 -0.53 -8.03 5.09
C TYR A 97 0.21 -8.98 6.04
N GLU A 98 0.10 -8.72 7.33
CA GLU A 98 0.51 -9.63 8.38
C GLU A 98 -0.54 -9.66 9.50
N TYR A 99 -0.68 -10.80 10.16
CA TYR A 99 -1.51 -10.95 11.37
C TYR A 99 -0.91 -12.03 12.27
N ILE A 100 -1.32 -12.06 13.53
CA ILE A 100 -0.91 -13.08 14.49
C ILE A 100 -1.63 -14.38 14.16
N ASP A 101 -0.89 -15.47 14.06
CA ASP A 101 -1.46 -16.79 13.81
C ASP A 101 -2.40 -17.16 14.94
N ASN A 102 -3.67 -17.28 14.59
CA ASN A 102 -4.73 -17.62 15.51
C ASN A 102 -5.62 -18.67 14.85
N ILE A 103 -5.93 -19.74 15.58
CA ILE A 103 -6.72 -20.85 15.08
C ILE A 103 -7.91 -21.05 16.01
N ASP A 104 -9.11 -20.92 15.46
CA ASP A 104 -10.35 -21.16 16.18
C ASP A 104 -10.60 -22.67 16.34
N TYR A 105 -11.02 -23.07 17.55
CA TYR A 105 -11.62 -24.38 17.78
C TYR A 105 -13.10 -24.22 18.12
N ILE A 106 -13.91 -25.00 17.41
CA ILE A 106 -15.37 -25.08 17.58
C ILE A 106 -15.83 -26.50 17.88
N THR A 107 -14.88 -27.40 18.12
CA THR A 107 -15.14 -28.81 18.41
C THR A 107 -15.16 -29.02 19.90
N THR A 108 -15.96 -30.00 20.35
CA THR A 108 -16.02 -30.38 21.76
C THR A 108 -14.64 -30.83 22.25
N LEU A 109 -14.22 -30.27 23.38
CA LEU A 109 -13.01 -30.66 24.10
C LEU A 109 -13.11 -32.14 24.52
N GLN A 110 -12.00 -32.88 24.38
CA GLN A 110 -11.96 -34.31 24.67
C GLN A 110 -10.87 -34.66 25.67
N ASP A 111 -11.04 -35.79 26.36
CA ASP A 111 -9.99 -36.36 27.20
C ASP A 111 -8.97 -37.13 26.33
N ASN A 112 -7.69 -36.92 26.63
CA ASN A 112 -6.59 -37.73 26.11
C ASN A 112 -5.59 -38.02 27.23
N GLY A 113 -5.73 -39.18 27.87
CA GLY A 113 -4.83 -39.61 28.94
C GLY A 113 -4.93 -38.75 30.21
N GLY A 114 -6.11 -38.19 30.50
CA GLY A 114 -6.37 -37.31 31.64
C GLY A 114 -6.19 -35.83 31.35
N ASN A 115 -5.73 -35.46 30.16
CA ASN A 115 -5.47 -34.08 29.75
C ASN A 115 -6.41 -33.62 28.63
N VAL A 116 -6.60 -32.30 28.52
CA VAL A 116 -7.48 -31.68 27.53
C VAL A 116 -6.89 -31.80 26.12
N ARG A 117 -7.69 -32.36 25.20
CA ARG A 117 -7.45 -32.39 23.77
C ARG A 117 -8.38 -31.42 23.05
N ILE A 118 -7.79 -30.61 22.16
CA ILE A 118 -8.48 -29.67 21.29
C ILE A 118 -8.30 -30.13 19.85
N SER A 119 -9.38 -30.09 19.05
CA SER A 119 -9.36 -30.51 17.64
C SER A 119 -9.64 -29.34 16.69
N PHE A 120 -8.95 -29.34 15.56
CA PHE A 120 -8.98 -28.33 14.51
C PHE A 120 -9.12 -28.97 13.15
N THR A 121 -9.44 -28.18 12.14
CA THR A 121 -9.38 -28.62 10.74
C THR A 121 -7.94 -28.89 10.30
N ALA A 122 -7.00 -28.03 10.70
CA ALA A 122 -5.56 -28.18 10.51
C ALA A 122 -4.80 -27.23 11.45
N HIS A 123 -3.59 -27.57 11.87
CA HIS A 123 -2.69 -26.68 12.60
C HIS A 123 -1.21 -27.05 12.44
N GLY A 124 -0.31 -26.13 12.81
CA GLY A 124 1.15 -26.32 12.77
C GLY A 124 1.81 -26.69 14.10
N PHE A 125 1.05 -26.78 15.20
CA PHE A 125 1.60 -27.03 16.54
C PHE A 125 2.33 -28.38 16.65
N VAL A 126 3.42 -28.40 17.42
CA VAL A 126 4.20 -29.60 17.77
C VAL A 126 4.34 -29.73 19.30
N ALA A 127 4.71 -30.92 19.78
CA ALA A 127 4.97 -31.14 21.19
C ALA A 127 6.10 -30.22 21.70
N GLY A 128 5.88 -29.57 22.84
CA GLY A 128 6.80 -28.61 23.46
C GLY A 128 6.50 -27.15 23.13
N ASP A 129 5.64 -26.85 22.14
CA ASP A 129 5.23 -25.48 21.84
C ASP A 129 4.49 -24.85 23.02
N GLN A 130 4.68 -23.53 23.20
CA GLN A 130 3.90 -22.72 24.12
C GLN A 130 2.78 -22.03 23.35
N VAL A 131 1.56 -22.15 23.84
CA VAL A 131 0.35 -21.62 23.21
C VAL A 131 -0.46 -20.81 24.22
N VAL A 132 -1.17 -19.79 23.74
CA VAL A 132 -2.15 -19.05 24.51
C VAL A 132 -3.53 -19.42 23.99
N ILE A 133 -4.39 -19.87 24.90
CA ILE A 133 -5.78 -20.20 24.64
C ILE A 133 -6.63 -19.07 25.19
N ALA A 134 -7.45 -18.45 24.33
CA ALA A 134 -8.49 -17.53 24.77
C ALA A 134 -9.86 -18.11 24.42
N GLN A 135 -10.64 -18.41 25.45
CA GLN A 135 -11.97 -18.99 25.31
C GLN A 135 -13.02 -17.92 25.02
N THR A 136 -14.12 -18.33 24.40
CA THR A 136 -15.26 -17.46 24.07
C THR A 136 -16.51 -17.85 24.85
N GLY A 137 -17.49 -16.95 24.92
CA GLY A 137 -18.77 -17.20 25.58
C GLY A 137 -18.61 -17.48 27.08
N THR A 138 -19.18 -18.58 27.55
CA THR A 138 -19.09 -19.05 28.96
C THR A 138 -17.82 -19.83 29.27
N GLY A 139 -17.00 -20.13 28.25
CA GLY A 139 -15.77 -20.90 28.37
C GLY A 139 -14.81 -20.41 29.46
N PRO A 140 -14.45 -19.11 29.52
CA PRO A 140 -13.54 -18.60 30.54
C PRO A 140 -14.03 -18.80 31.98
N THR A 141 -15.35 -18.76 32.18
CA THR A 141 -15.97 -18.95 33.50
C THR A 141 -16.08 -20.43 33.88
N ASN A 142 -16.43 -21.29 32.91
CA ASN A 142 -16.70 -22.70 33.16
C ASN A 142 -15.44 -23.58 33.11
N ASN A 143 -14.41 -23.15 32.38
CA ASN A 143 -13.13 -23.85 32.24
C ASN A 143 -11.93 -22.95 32.58
N PRO A 144 -11.88 -22.29 33.76
CA PRO A 144 -10.87 -21.28 34.06
C PRO A 144 -9.42 -21.81 34.01
N ALA A 145 -9.22 -23.13 34.15
CA ALA A 145 -7.91 -23.76 34.05
C ALA A 145 -7.39 -23.89 32.60
N LEU A 146 -8.27 -23.76 31.60
CA LEU A 146 -7.93 -23.83 30.18
C LEU A 146 -7.65 -22.45 29.57
N GLU A 147 -8.08 -21.37 30.24
CA GLU A 147 -7.81 -19.99 29.82
C GLU A 147 -6.34 -19.61 30.06
N GLY A 148 -5.67 -19.06 29.05
CA GLY A 148 -4.32 -18.50 29.16
C GLY A 148 -3.20 -19.37 28.57
N LEU A 149 -2.02 -19.32 29.19
CA LEU A 149 -0.77 -19.89 28.67
C LEU A 149 -0.63 -21.38 29.01
N HIS A 150 -0.35 -22.21 28.00
CA HIS A 150 -0.21 -23.66 28.11
C HIS A 150 0.94 -24.22 27.26
N THR A 151 1.37 -25.42 27.61
CA THR A 151 2.35 -26.22 26.85
C THR A 151 1.64 -27.34 26.10
N VAL A 152 1.97 -27.51 24.82
CA VAL A 152 1.52 -28.63 24.00
C VAL A 152 2.27 -29.90 24.41
N LEU A 153 1.55 -30.90 24.93
CA LEU A 153 2.12 -32.19 25.33
C LEU A 153 2.30 -33.14 24.15
N SER A 154 1.33 -33.14 23.22
CA SER A 154 1.36 -33.95 22.00
C SER A 154 0.49 -33.31 20.93
N ALA A 155 0.83 -33.53 19.66
CA ALA A 155 0.13 -32.94 18.52
C ALA A 155 0.12 -33.93 17.34
N THR A 156 -0.98 -33.92 16.58
CA THR A 156 -1.08 -34.51 15.24
C THR A 156 -1.53 -33.43 14.26
N ALA A 157 -1.90 -33.78 13.02
CA ALA A 157 -2.28 -32.77 12.03
C ALA A 157 -3.54 -31.95 12.40
N ASN A 158 -4.47 -32.56 13.16
CA ASN A 158 -5.82 -32.03 13.36
C ASN A 158 -6.20 -31.91 14.84
N GLN A 159 -5.27 -32.20 15.77
CA GLN A 159 -5.54 -32.13 17.20
C GLN A 159 -4.24 -32.01 17.99
N PHE A 160 -4.33 -31.39 19.15
CA PHE A 160 -3.25 -31.41 20.13
C PHE A 160 -3.79 -31.49 21.56
N THR A 161 -2.93 -31.90 22.49
CA THR A 161 -3.24 -32.04 23.92
C THR A 161 -2.37 -31.07 24.72
N VAL A 162 -2.97 -30.36 25.67
CA VAL A 162 -2.29 -29.38 26.55
C VAL A 162 -2.10 -29.91 27.95
N ASN A 163 -1.24 -29.25 28.72
CA ASN A 163 -0.97 -29.54 30.13
C ASN A 163 -2.09 -29.08 31.09
N VAL A 164 -3.36 -29.28 30.70
CA VAL A 164 -4.54 -29.00 31.53
C VAL A 164 -5.26 -30.32 31.75
N LEU A 165 -5.63 -30.61 33.00
CA LEU A 165 -6.37 -31.82 33.34
C LEU A 165 -7.80 -31.74 32.80
N PHE A 166 -8.29 -32.80 32.15
CA PHE A 166 -9.66 -32.81 31.62
C PHE A 166 -10.71 -32.77 32.73
N SER A 167 -10.38 -33.23 33.94
CA SER A 167 -11.26 -33.18 35.11
C SER A 167 -11.59 -31.77 35.60
N THR A 168 -10.86 -30.74 35.17
CA THR A 168 -11.14 -29.34 35.50
C THR A 168 -12.05 -28.66 34.48
N ILE A 169 -12.45 -29.35 33.41
CA ILE A 169 -13.36 -28.84 32.38
C ILE A 169 -14.80 -28.98 32.85
N GLY A 170 -15.44 -27.85 33.15
CA GLY A 170 -16.87 -27.78 33.50
C GLY A 170 -17.80 -27.77 32.29
N GLU A 171 -17.32 -27.31 31.13
CA GLU A 171 -18.07 -27.23 29.87
C GLU A 171 -17.22 -27.69 28.68
N SER A 172 -17.43 -28.92 28.21
CA SER A 172 -16.65 -29.46 27.08
C SER A 172 -17.02 -28.87 25.73
N THR A 173 -18.15 -28.18 25.60
CA THR A 173 -18.60 -27.52 24.37
C THR A 173 -18.12 -26.08 24.23
N ALA A 174 -17.30 -25.60 25.16
CA ALA A 174 -16.73 -24.26 25.08
C ALA A 174 -15.84 -24.14 23.84
N ASN A 175 -15.98 -23.03 23.12
CA ASN A 175 -15.17 -22.69 21.95
C ASN A 175 -14.11 -21.66 22.33
N GLY A 176 -13.13 -21.48 21.46
CA GLY A 176 -12.12 -20.45 21.66
C GLY A 176 -11.14 -20.40 20.51
N ASN A 177 -10.04 -19.71 20.73
CA ASN A 177 -8.95 -19.63 19.79
C ASN A 177 -7.62 -19.92 20.46
N VAL A 178 -6.65 -20.31 19.63
CA VAL A 178 -5.31 -20.69 20.06
C VAL A 178 -4.30 -19.98 19.19
N SER A 179 -3.37 -19.29 19.84
CA SER A 179 -2.23 -18.64 19.19
C SER A 179 -0.92 -19.12 19.83
N TYR A 180 0.20 -18.98 19.10
CA TYR A 180 1.51 -19.22 19.70
C TYR A 180 1.81 -18.15 20.75
N ALA A 181 2.41 -18.56 21.88
CA ALA A 181 2.74 -17.63 22.96
C ALA A 181 3.80 -16.59 22.59
N ASP A 182 4.60 -16.86 21.56
CA ASP A 182 5.57 -15.92 20.98
C ASP A 182 4.94 -14.95 19.95
N GLN A 183 3.62 -15.03 19.74
CA GLN A 183 2.87 -14.22 18.78
C GLN A 183 3.42 -14.31 17.36
N ARG A 184 3.79 -15.53 16.92
CA ARG A 184 4.11 -15.82 15.52
C ARG A 184 3.07 -15.22 14.58
N LYS A 185 3.57 -14.70 13.46
CA LYS A 185 2.77 -14.02 12.46
C LYS A 185 2.82 -14.76 11.13
N THR A 186 1.66 -14.85 10.49
CA THR A 186 1.58 -15.03 9.04
C THR A 186 1.86 -13.71 8.38
N GLN A 187 2.73 -13.71 7.37
CA GLN A 187 3.01 -12.54 6.53
C GLN A 187 2.93 -12.94 5.06
N VAL A 188 2.17 -12.15 4.30
CA VAL A 188 2.07 -12.25 2.84
C VAL A 188 2.51 -10.90 2.28
N LEU A 189 3.63 -10.86 1.57
CA LEU A 189 4.24 -9.60 1.11
C LEU A 189 3.74 -9.13 -0.25
N ASP A 190 3.34 -10.07 -1.11
CA ASP A 190 3.05 -9.85 -2.52
C ASP A 190 1.67 -10.46 -2.85
N ASP A 191 0.63 -9.99 -2.16
CA ASP A 191 -0.75 -10.44 -2.39
C ASP A 191 -1.38 -9.72 -3.59
N GLU A 192 -1.11 -8.42 -3.74
CA GLU A 192 -1.55 -7.60 -4.88
C GLU A 192 -0.41 -6.67 -5.33
N ILE A 193 -0.35 -6.36 -6.64
CA ILE A 193 0.73 -5.54 -7.21
C ILE A 193 0.14 -4.44 -8.07
N ILE A 194 0.62 -3.21 -7.88
CA ILE A 194 0.38 -2.09 -8.78
C ILE A 194 1.70 -1.75 -9.47
N GLU A 195 1.71 -1.85 -10.80
CA GLU A 195 2.88 -1.65 -11.64
C GLU A 195 2.84 -0.30 -12.37
N ASP A 196 3.98 0.06 -12.97
CA ASP A 196 4.16 1.19 -13.88
C ASP A 196 3.69 2.55 -13.36
N GLN A 197 3.79 2.77 -12.05
CA GLN A 197 3.50 4.07 -11.44
C GLN A 197 4.68 5.03 -11.63
N GLU A 198 4.37 6.31 -11.75
CA GLU A 198 5.35 7.33 -12.09
C GLU A 198 5.14 8.62 -11.30
N VAL A 199 6.24 9.19 -10.83
CA VAL A 199 6.29 10.54 -10.29
C VAL A 199 7.27 11.42 -11.04
N PHE A 200 6.98 12.71 -11.10
CA PHE A 200 7.90 13.71 -11.66
C PHE A 200 8.14 14.84 -10.65
N ASN A 201 9.28 15.50 -10.78
CA ASN A 201 9.64 16.67 -10.00
C ASN A 201 8.72 17.84 -10.38
N GLY A 202 7.63 17.99 -9.63
CA GLY A 202 6.67 19.07 -9.82
C GLY A 202 5.60 19.07 -8.73
N ALA A 203 4.92 20.20 -8.64
CA ALA A 203 3.76 20.40 -7.77
C ALA A 203 2.59 20.87 -8.61
N TYR A 204 1.40 20.36 -8.32
CA TYR A 204 0.16 20.76 -8.96
C TYR A 204 -0.72 21.52 -7.98
N SER A 205 -0.92 22.81 -8.28
CA SER A 205 -1.72 23.75 -7.50
C SER A 205 -2.96 24.16 -8.31
N LEU A 206 -3.96 23.28 -8.40
CA LEU A 206 -5.33 23.78 -8.47
C LEU A 206 -5.75 24.10 -7.04
N GLY A 207 -6.31 25.29 -6.79
CA GLY A 207 -6.61 25.85 -5.45
C GLY A 207 -7.60 25.07 -4.56
N ILE A 208 -7.52 23.76 -4.49
CA ILE A 208 -8.43 22.85 -3.79
C ILE A 208 -7.61 21.64 -3.32
N TYR A 209 -7.34 21.56 -2.03
CA TYR A 209 -6.92 20.34 -1.32
C TYR A 209 -8.02 19.25 -1.28
N ALA A 210 -8.97 19.22 -2.24
CA ALA A 210 -10.21 18.47 -2.04
C ALA A 210 -10.82 17.65 -3.20
N GLN A 211 -10.65 17.88 -4.51
CA GLN A 211 -11.65 17.26 -5.45
C GLN A 211 -11.20 16.83 -6.86
N GLY A 212 -9.91 16.65 -7.18
CA GLY A 212 -9.53 16.20 -8.53
C GLY A 212 -8.34 15.24 -8.56
N ALA A 213 -8.49 14.14 -9.31
CA ALA A 213 -7.34 13.39 -9.80
C ALA A 213 -6.48 14.29 -10.70
N PHE A 214 -5.16 14.14 -10.67
CA PHE A 214 -4.28 14.86 -11.59
C PHE A 214 -4.64 14.44 -13.03
N PRO A 215 -5.06 15.37 -13.92
CA PRO A 215 -5.51 15.03 -15.26
C PRO A 215 -4.30 14.82 -16.18
N TYR A 216 -3.54 13.75 -15.92
CA TYR A 216 -2.25 13.49 -16.56
C TYR A 216 -2.32 13.45 -18.10
N ILE A 217 -3.47 13.06 -18.66
CA ILE A 217 -3.71 12.99 -20.10
C ILE A 217 -3.56 14.37 -20.75
N ASP A 218 -4.00 15.45 -20.09
CA ASP A 218 -3.91 16.82 -20.63
C ASP A 218 -2.46 17.33 -20.74
N TYR A 219 -1.55 16.69 -20.00
CA TYR A 219 -0.11 16.98 -19.98
C TYR A 219 0.71 15.97 -20.79
N TYR A 220 0.07 15.00 -21.44
CA TYR A 220 0.75 14.21 -22.45
C TYR A 220 1.04 15.09 -23.65
N SER A 221 2.30 15.15 -24.04
CA SER A 221 2.80 15.90 -25.18
C SER A 221 2.40 15.28 -26.54
N THR A 222 1.44 14.36 -26.54
CA THR A 222 0.91 13.63 -27.70
C THR A 222 -0.44 14.15 -28.19
N LEU A 223 -1.03 15.14 -27.51
CA LEU A 223 -2.31 15.76 -27.88
C LEU A 223 -2.07 17.12 -28.56
N ASN A 224 -3.10 17.66 -29.23
CA ASN A 224 -3.02 18.98 -29.84
C ASN A 224 -4.30 19.78 -29.52
N PRO A 225 -4.25 20.81 -28.65
CA PRO A 225 -3.08 21.26 -27.89
C PRO A 225 -2.73 20.33 -26.70
N SER A 226 -1.44 20.24 -26.36
CA SER A 226 -0.96 19.69 -25.08
C SER A 226 -0.57 20.84 -24.15
N PHE A 227 -0.77 20.66 -22.84
CA PHE A 227 -0.42 21.67 -21.85
C PHE A 227 0.88 21.32 -21.12
N ALA A 228 1.68 22.34 -20.81
CA ALA A 228 2.78 22.22 -19.88
C ALA A 228 2.27 22.49 -18.46
N LEU A 229 2.93 21.93 -17.44
CA LEU A 229 2.61 22.25 -16.03
C LEU A 229 2.81 23.73 -15.70
N THR A 230 3.62 24.42 -16.50
CA THR A 230 3.86 25.87 -16.44
C THR A 230 2.95 26.68 -17.36
N SER A 231 2.01 26.05 -18.06
CA SER A 231 1.06 26.76 -18.93
C SER A 231 0.26 27.75 -18.09
N LEU A 232 0.33 29.03 -18.48
CA LEU A 232 -0.29 30.14 -17.77
C LEU A 232 -1.82 30.09 -17.81
N THR A 233 -2.37 29.40 -18.81
CA THR A 233 -3.79 29.20 -19.02
C THR A 233 -4.08 27.71 -19.20
N ASN A 234 -4.86 27.14 -18.29
CA ASN A 234 -5.57 25.88 -18.50
C ASN A 234 -6.89 26.24 -19.22
N PRO A 235 -7.47 25.43 -20.13
CA PRO A 235 -8.59 25.87 -20.96
C PRO A 235 -9.86 26.24 -20.19
N ASN A 236 -9.91 26.01 -18.86
CA ASN A 236 -11.06 26.28 -18.00
C ASN A 236 -10.76 27.14 -16.76
N THR A 237 -9.58 27.79 -16.65
CA THR A 237 -9.27 28.64 -15.48
C THR A 237 -8.77 30.02 -15.91
N SER A 238 -9.51 31.06 -15.51
CA SER A 238 -9.16 32.49 -15.68
C SER A 238 -7.97 32.95 -14.81
N SER A 239 -7.29 32.04 -14.14
CA SER A 239 -6.20 32.34 -13.21
C SER A 239 -4.85 31.98 -13.81
N THR A 240 -4.02 32.99 -14.03
CA THR A 240 -2.58 32.87 -14.31
C THR A 240 -1.89 32.04 -13.24
N ALA A 241 -1.30 30.90 -13.61
CA ALA A 241 -0.56 30.05 -12.67
C ALA A 241 0.74 30.72 -12.16
N ALA A 242 1.33 31.65 -12.93
CA ALA A 242 2.41 32.53 -12.48
C ALA A 242 2.63 33.71 -13.45
N SER A 243 2.58 34.97 -13.01
CA SER A 243 3.09 36.09 -13.83
C SER A 243 4.58 36.30 -13.53
N ILE A 244 5.45 36.11 -14.52
CA ILE A 244 6.90 36.32 -14.36
C ILE A 244 7.43 37.05 -15.60
N THR A 245 8.15 38.15 -15.37
CA THR A 245 8.80 38.98 -16.41
C THR A 245 10.30 38.62 -16.48
N ASP A 246 10.89 38.65 -17.67
CA ASP A 246 12.34 38.50 -17.93
C ASP A 246 13.02 37.22 -17.39
N ASN A 247 12.53 36.02 -17.77
CA ASN A 247 13.18 34.76 -17.40
C ASN A 247 13.28 33.76 -18.57
N ILE A 248 14.35 32.94 -18.55
CA ILE A 248 14.52 31.79 -19.45
C ILE A 248 13.77 30.60 -18.82
N PHE A 249 12.85 30.00 -19.58
CA PHE A 249 12.11 28.82 -19.14
C PHE A 249 12.88 27.55 -19.54
N TYR A 250 13.21 26.71 -18.55
CA TYR A 250 13.58 25.32 -18.81
C TYR A 250 12.32 24.47 -18.63
N LEU A 251 11.75 24.02 -19.74
CA LEU A 251 10.61 23.11 -19.72
C LEU A 251 11.11 21.68 -19.55
N MET A 252 10.68 21.01 -18.48
CA MET A 252 10.82 19.57 -18.38
C MET A 252 9.72 18.90 -19.18
N CYS A 253 10.06 18.45 -20.37
CA CYS A 253 9.17 17.67 -21.21
C CYS A 253 9.62 16.21 -21.18
N ARG A 254 8.72 15.29 -20.79
CA ARG A 254 8.91 13.89 -21.13
C ARG A 254 8.66 13.73 -22.62
N VAL A 255 9.64 13.15 -23.30
CA VAL A 255 9.67 13.05 -24.75
C VAL A 255 9.56 11.59 -25.12
N TYR A 256 8.51 11.27 -25.87
CA TYR A 256 8.32 9.94 -26.41
C TYR A 256 9.05 9.87 -27.75
N SER A 257 9.78 8.77 -27.98
CA SER A 257 10.53 8.58 -29.22
C SER A 257 9.61 8.66 -30.44
N GLY A 258 10.05 9.36 -31.49
CA GLY A 258 9.34 9.43 -32.77
C GLY A 258 8.33 10.58 -32.91
N VAL A 259 8.32 11.55 -31.99
CA VAL A 259 7.44 12.72 -32.05
C VAL A 259 8.26 14.00 -32.21
N GLU A 260 7.90 14.85 -33.17
CA GLU A 260 8.43 16.22 -33.28
C GLU A 260 7.58 17.17 -32.43
N TYR A 261 8.25 18.01 -31.65
CA TYR A 261 7.61 18.96 -30.76
C TYR A 261 7.78 20.37 -31.32
N THR A 262 6.73 21.17 -31.21
CA THR A 262 6.80 22.59 -31.52
C THR A 262 6.26 23.39 -30.34
N LEU A 263 7.06 24.32 -29.82
CA LEU A 263 6.69 25.14 -28.69
C LEU A 263 6.14 26.47 -29.19
N THR A 264 4.90 26.79 -28.81
CA THR A 264 4.24 28.06 -29.15
C THR A 264 4.00 28.84 -27.88
N TYR A 265 4.38 30.12 -27.89
CA TYR A 265 4.25 31.03 -26.77
C TYR A 265 3.02 31.91 -26.96
N PHE A 266 2.22 32.08 -25.91
CA PHE A 266 1.04 32.93 -25.90
C PHE A 266 1.12 33.95 -24.76
N ASP A 267 0.50 35.12 -24.94
CA ASP A 267 0.29 36.09 -23.87
C ASP A 267 -0.89 35.68 -22.97
N MET A 268 -1.12 36.46 -21.90
CA MET A 268 -2.21 36.21 -20.95
C MET A 268 -3.62 36.39 -21.55
N ASN A 269 -3.74 36.97 -22.75
CA ASN A 269 -4.99 37.13 -23.48
C ASN A 269 -5.17 36.05 -24.58
N GLY A 270 -4.24 35.07 -24.67
CA GLY A 270 -4.25 34.02 -25.68
C GLY A 270 -3.72 34.46 -27.05
N THR A 271 -3.05 35.60 -27.16
CA THR A 271 -2.39 36.05 -28.40
C THR A 271 -1.06 35.34 -28.57
N GLN A 272 -0.80 34.75 -29.73
CA GLN A 272 0.48 34.12 -30.01
C GLN A 272 1.61 35.16 -30.05
N LEU A 273 2.65 34.93 -29.25
CA LEU A 273 3.85 35.76 -29.15
C LEU A 273 4.99 35.26 -30.04
N GLY A 274 5.05 33.94 -30.28
CA GLY A 274 6.10 33.32 -31.07
C GLY A 274 5.97 31.80 -31.11
N GLN A 275 6.75 31.16 -31.97
CA GLN A 275 6.80 29.71 -32.12
C GLN A 275 8.22 29.28 -32.47
N ASP A 276 8.72 28.26 -31.78
CA ASP A 276 10.03 27.68 -32.06
C ASP A 276 10.00 26.77 -33.29
N ALA A 277 11.18 26.49 -33.87
CA ALA A 277 11.29 25.48 -34.91
C ALA A 277 10.97 24.08 -34.34
N PRO A 278 10.41 23.16 -35.16
CA PRO A 278 10.22 21.78 -34.75
C PRO A 278 11.52 21.18 -34.21
N TYR A 279 11.44 20.62 -33.01
CA TYR A 279 12.57 20.01 -32.32
C TYR A 279 12.19 18.61 -31.88
N ASN A 280 13.10 17.66 -32.08
CA ASN A 280 12.98 16.32 -31.53
C ASN A 280 14.01 16.17 -30.40
N PRO A 281 13.57 16.18 -29.13
CA PRO A 281 14.47 16.06 -27.98
C PRO A 281 15.18 14.71 -27.86
N ALA A 282 14.81 13.70 -28.65
CA ALA A 282 15.55 12.44 -28.74
C ALA A 282 16.79 12.51 -29.66
N ASN A 283 16.98 13.62 -30.40
CA ASN A 283 18.11 13.84 -31.30
C ASN A 283 19.28 14.62 -30.64
N GLY A 284 19.19 14.88 -29.33
CA GLY A 284 20.21 15.57 -28.52
C GLY A 284 20.74 14.70 -27.40
#